data_AF-A0A2K3NYD1-F1
#
_entry.id   AF-A0A2K3NYD1-F1
#
_cell.length_a   1.000
_cell.length_b   1.000
_cell.length_c   1.000
_cell.angle_alpha   90.00
_cell.angle_beta   90.00
_cell.angle_gamma   90.00
#
_symmetry.space_group_name_H-M   'P 1'
#
loop_
_entity.id
_entity.type
_entity.pdbx_description
1 polymer ?
#
loop_
_entity_poly.entity_id
_entity_poly.type
_entity_poly.pdbx_seq_one_letter_code
_entity_poly.pdbx_strand_id
1 'polypeptide(L)'
;MKGWLVINLKKKAKGIRSTAMVAVDCEMVRCEDGNEALVKVCVVDHNLEIDNFRTFQVKLHKLVKPEKAIVDYKTEITGVSSEDLKTVTCSLADIQKSMKKLLSNGTILVGHSLHNDLRVLKLDYVRVIDTAYIFQPLDGSIHMRPSLNSLCQASSKSVLGYEVRKKGASHDCLDDACATMKLVLAKINNGVDKPFPLTLVQEPVSESDMAKLFIHRIPTTMNVEALHEIVPGDFTIERKPSRNDQGDKYSALAIFKNHREAHDAYENLQGSQSKDSNGRLQKNVTCRLSTGMSVSVYVREMGIDDHHKKMPSKRDLPEDETVDVPKNKKLKMDPEVEKGYLKEIEALNQQLKESVSEIDSLKEQLRKVDPEIVKDAHLKEIEALNQQLKERESEIESLKEQTRKKDFEITTLHKMVSSLKQRQKPKK
;
A
#
# COMPACT_ATOMS: atom_id res chain seq x y z
N MET A 1 23.73 7.14 20.04
CA MET A 1 22.26 6.98 20.15
C MET A 1 21.99 5.81 21.10
N LYS A 2 21.36 6.04 22.25
CA LYS A 2 21.08 4.99 23.26
C LYS A 2 19.92 4.10 22.77
N GLY A 3 20.03 2.78 22.90
CA GLY A 3 18.98 1.81 22.54
C GLY A 3 18.88 1.45 21.05
N TRP A 4 19.79 1.95 20.21
CA TRP A 4 19.86 1.57 18.79
C TRP A 4 20.71 0.32 18.59
N LEU A 5 20.20 -0.62 17.80
CA LEU A 5 20.94 -1.79 17.35
C LEU A 5 21.61 -1.48 16.01
N VAL A 6 22.93 -1.34 16.01
CA VAL A 6 23.74 -1.17 14.79
C VAL A 6 24.22 -2.52 14.29
N ILE A 7 23.81 -2.92 13.08
CA ILE A 7 24.27 -4.16 12.45
C ILE A 7 25.30 -3.82 11.37
N ASN A 8 26.58 -3.84 11.75
CA ASN A 8 27.68 -3.55 10.85
C ASN A 8 28.22 -4.81 10.15
N LEU A 9 28.09 -4.86 8.82
CA LEU A 9 28.53 -5.99 7.99
C LEU A 9 30.03 -5.90 7.59
N LYS A 10 30.72 -4.77 7.83
CA LYS A 10 32.10 -4.51 7.36
C LYS A 10 33.15 -5.47 7.91
N LYS A 11 32.90 -6.14 9.04
CA LYS A 11 33.85 -7.09 9.65
C LYS A 11 33.78 -8.53 9.10
N LYS A 12 32.85 -8.83 8.18
CA LYS A 12 32.71 -10.14 7.55
C LYS A 12 32.91 -10.01 6.03
N ALA A 13 34.15 -10.01 5.55
CA ALA A 13 34.46 -9.99 4.12
C ALA A 13 33.85 -11.15 3.30
N LYS A 14 33.39 -12.23 3.97
CA LYS A 14 32.60 -13.32 3.35
C LYS A 14 31.07 -13.10 3.37
N GLY A 15 30.57 -12.01 3.96
CA GLY A 15 29.15 -11.74 4.21
C GLY A 15 28.44 -10.85 3.18
N ILE A 16 29.15 -10.17 2.28
CA ILE A 16 28.53 -9.35 1.22
C ILE A 16 28.33 -10.18 -0.05
N ARG A 17 27.75 -11.38 0.08
CA ARG A 17 27.33 -12.22 -1.05
C ARG A 17 25.95 -12.85 -0.88
N SER A 18 25.36 -12.75 0.32
CA SER A 18 24.04 -13.32 0.55
C SER A 18 23.00 -12.58 -0.30
N THR A 19 22.24 -13.33 -1.08
CA THR A 19 21.04 -12.86 -1.80
C THR A 19 19.76 -13.18 -1.04
N ALA A 20 19.87 -13.79 0.15
CA ALA A 20 18.71 -14.08 0.98
C ALA A 20 17.99 -12.78 1.36
N MET A 21 16.67 -12.80 1.29
CA MET A 21 15.82 -11.67 1.63
C MET A 21 14.81 -12.06 2.70
N VAL A 22 14.44 -11.07 3.53
CA VAL A 22 13.28 -11.10 4.43
C VAL A 22 12.53 -9.77 4.28
N ALA A 23 11.21 -9.80 4.27
CA ALA A 23 10.39 -8.58 4.29
C ALA A 23 9.88 -8.32 5.70
N VAL A 24 9.84 -7.04 6.10
CA VAL A 24 9.33 -6.59 7.39
C VAL A 24 8.28 -5.52 7.18
N ASP A 25 7.28 -5.54 8.06
CA ASP A 25 6.35 -4.44 8.24
C ASP A 25 5.99 -4.34 9.73
N CYS A 26 5.74 -3.11 10.18
CA CYS A 26 5.46 -2.79 11.57
C CYS A 26 4.17 -1.96 11.68
N GLU A 27 3.38 -2.24 12.71
CA GLU A 27 2.32 -1.33 13.15
C GLU A 27 2.83 -0.45 14.29
N MET A 28 2.52 0.85 14.22
CA MET A 28 3.01 1.86 15.15
C MET A 28 1.89 2.70 15.76
N VAL A 29 2.03 2.98 17.06
CA VAL A 29 1.12 3.84 17.84
C VAL A 29 1.81 5.12 18.26
N ARG A 30 1.03 6.13 18.68
CA ARG A 30 1.58 7.38 19.22
C ARG A 30 1.71 7.31 20.74
N CYS A 31 2.86 7.70 21.26
CA CYS A 31 3.14 7.77 22.69
C CYS A 31 3.00 9.21 23.24
N GLU A 32 2.97 9.34 24.56
CA GLU A 32 2.83 10.61 25.29
C GLU A 32 3.92 11.65 24.97
N ASP A 33 5.10 11.18 24.58
CA ASP A 33 6.24 12.00 24.21
C ASP A 33 6.20 12.48 22.75
N GLY A 34 5.09 12.22 22.05
CA GLY A 34 4.87 12.60 20.66
C GLY A 34 5.55 11.68 19.64
N ASN A 35 6.33 10.69 20.08
CA ASN A 35 7.01 9.75 19.18
C ASN A 35 6.12 8.54 18.88
N GLU A 36 6.43 7.87 17.78
CA GLU A 36 5.82 6.59 17.44
C GLU A 36 6.55 5.42 18.11
N ALA A 37 5.80 4.40 18.51
CA ALA A 37 6.33 3.18 19.11
C ALA A 37 5.77 1.94 18.41
N LEU A 38 6.60 0.90 18.33
CA LEU A 38 6.25 -0.40 17.76
C LEU A 38 5.23 -1.12 18.64
N VAL A 39 4.12 -1.60 18.04
CA VAL A 39 3.13 -2.46 18.72
C VAL A 39 2.90 -3.80 18.05
N LYS A 40 3.19 -3.94 16.76
CA LYS A 40 3.12 -5.21 16.04
C LYS A 40 4.23 -5.24 14.99
N VAL A 41 4.88 -6.38 14.82
CA VAL A 41 5.88 -6.59 13.76
C VAL A 41 5.62 -7.92 13.09
N CYS A 42 5.69 -7.95 11.76
CA CYS A 42 5.78 -9.17 10.98
C CYS A 42 7.07 -9.19 10.17
N VAL A 43 7.70 -10.35 10.09
CA VAL A 43 8.82 -10.64 9.20
C VAL A 43 8.55 -11.95 8.49
N VAL A 44 8.62 -11.93 7.17
CA VAL A 44 8.48 -13.10 6.30
C VAL A 44 9.76 -13.33 5.51
N ASP A 45 10.04 -14.57 5.11
CA ASP A 45 11.14 -14.84 4.17
C ASP A 45 10.79 -14.53 2.72
N HIS A 46 11.75 -14.80 1.83
CA HIS A 46 11.47 -14.93 0.42
C HIS A 46 10.94 -16.34 0.16
N ASN A 47 9.86 -16.40 -0.63
CA ASN A 47 9.08 -17.58 -1.02
C ASN A 47 9.77 -18.94 -0.85
N LEU A 48 9.04 -19.87 -0.23
CA LEU A 48 9.23 -21.30 -0.41
C LEU A 48 8.21 -21.80 -1.44
N GLU A 49 8.67 -22.55 -2.42
CA GLU A 49 7.80 -23.30 -3.31
C GLU A 49 7.51 -24.64 -2.65
N ILE A 50 6.27 -24.85 -2.25
CA ILE A 50 5.77 -26.10 -1.65
C ILE A 50 4.61 -26.55 -2.51
N ASP A 51 4.71 -27.74 -3.11
CA ASP A 51 3.64 -28.36 -3.91
C ASP A 51 3.08 -27.45 -5.02
N ASN A 52 3.97 -26.76 -5.75
CA ASN A 52 3.66 -25.76 -6.77
C ASN A 52 2.91 -24.51 -6.25
N PHE A 53 2.76 -24.37 -4.93
CA PHE A 53 2.25 -23.19 -4.27
C PHE A 53 3.38 -22.38 -3.64
N ARG A 54 3.41 -21.09 -3.94
CA ARG A 54 4.38 -20.17 -3.34
C ARG A 54 3.82 -19.63 -2.04
N THR A 55 4.49 -19.93 -0.94
CA THR A 55 4.11 -19.47 0.40
C THR A 55 5.29 -18.79 1.09
N PHE A 56 4.98 -17.78 1.89
CA PHE A 56 5.98 -17.12 2.73
C PHE A 56 5.97 -17.73 4.12
N GLN A 57 7.13 -18.11 4.63
CA GLN A 57 7.24 -18.53 6.02
C GLN A 57 7.38 -17.31 6.92
N VAL A 58 6.45 -17.18 7.87
CA VAL A 58 6.52 -16.19 8.93
C VAL A 58 7.71 -16.50 9.85
N LYS A 59 8.70 -15.61 9.88
CA LYS A 59 9.89 -15.70 10.75
C LYS A 59 9.71 -14.99 12.09
N LEU A 60 8.89 -13.94 12.10
CA LEU A 60 8.54 -13.19 13.30
C LEU A 60 7.13 -12.64 13.10
N HIS A 61 6.25 -12.83 14.06
CA HIS A 61 4.95 -12.16 14.08
C HIS A 61 4.54 -11.98 15.54
N LYS A 62 4.66 -10.76 16.05
CA LYS A 62 4.55 -10.48 17.48
C LYS A 62 3.91 -9.13 17.74
N LEU A 63 3.01 -9.10 18.72
CA LEU A 63 2.68 -7.86 19.44
C LEU A 63 3.84 -7.48 20.37
N VAL A 64 4.04 -6.18 20.53
CA VAL A 64 5.15 -5.59 21.29
C VAL A 64 4.56 -4.61 22.28
N LYS A 65 5.05 -4.66 23.53
CA LYS A 65 4.69 -3.70 24.57
C LYS A 65 5.62 -2.48 24.47
N PRO A 66 5.07 -1.29 24.16
CA PRO A 66 5.87 -0.06 24.18
C PRO A 66 6.40 0.25 25.58
N GLU A 67 7.58 0.86 25.65
CA GLU A 67 8.17 1.33 26.92
C GLU A 67 7.44 2.54 27.50
N LYS A 68 6.85 3.36 26.62
CA LYS A 68 6.15 4.60 26.96
C LYS A 68 4.64 4.42 26.88
N ALA A 69 3.91 5.23 27.65
CA ALA A 69 2.46 5.23 27.61
C ALA A 69 1.94 5.61 26.20
N ILE A 70 0.94 4.88 25.74
CA ILE A 70 0.27 5.10 24.44
C ILE A 70 -0.82 6.14 24.65
N VAL A 71 -0.84 7.18 23.82
CA VAL A 71 -1.93 8.19 23.81
C VAL A 71 -2.91 7.99 22.67
N ASP A 72 -2.48 7.34 21.59
CA ASP A 72 -3.33 7.03 20.44
C ASP A 72 -2.87 5.72 19.80
N TYR A 73 -3.76 4.72 19.83
CA TYR A 73 -3.55 3.38 19.28
C TYR A 73 -3.69 3.34 17.76
N LYS A 74 -4.32 4.37 17.16
CA LYS A 74 -4.66 4.39 15.74
C LYS A 74 -5.34 3.10 15.31
N THR A 75 -6.28 2.57 16.12
CA THR A 75 -6.84 1.21 15.96
C THR A 75 -7.45 1.00 14.57
N GLU A 76 -8.01 2.05 13.98
CA GLU A 76 -8.53 2.07 12.62
C GLU A 76 -7.45 1.86 11.54
N ILE A 77 -6.19 2.15 11.86
CA ILE A 77 -5.02 1.92 11.00
C ILE A 77 -4.31 0.63 11.43
N THR A 78 -3.94 0.48 12.70
CA THR A 78 -3.07 -0.61 13.17
C THR A 78 -3.80 -1.94 13.40
N GLY A 79 -5.13 -1.88 13.55
CA GLY A 79 -5.94 -3.02 14.00
C GLY A 79 -5.64 -3.43 15.45
N VAL A 80 -4.88 -2.65 16.22
CA VAL A 80 -4.48 -2.96 17.60
C VAL A 80 -5.26 -2.08 18.58
N SER A 81 -5.85 -2.72 19.58
CA SER A 81 -6.57 -2.08 20.69
C SER A 81 -5.75 -2.07 21.98
N SER A 82 -6.22 -1.32 22.98
CA SER A 82 -5.67 -1.39 24.34
C SER A 82 -5.74 -2.79 24.93
N GLU A 83 -6.82 -3.52 24.66
CA GLU A 83 -7.08 -4.87 25.14
C GLU A 83 -6.04 -5.85 24.63
N ASP A 84 -5.65 -5.74 23.37
CA ASP A 84 -4.67 -6.62 22.73
C ASP A 84 -3.28 -6.52 23.40
N LEU A 85 -2.95 -5.36 23.97
CA LEU A 85 -1.65 -5.11 24.59
C LEU A 85 -1.61 -5.38 26.10
N LYS A 86 -2.75 -5.64 26.76
CA LYS A 86 -2.82 -5.80 28.24
C LYS A 86 -1.89 -6.90 28.77
N THR A 87 -1.78 -8.01 28.06
CA THR A 87 -1.01 -9.19 28.48
C THR A 87 0.31 -9.35 27.73
N VAL A 88 0.63 -8.44 26.80
CA VAL A 88 1.82 -8.52 25.99
C VAL A 88 3.05 -8.18 26.82
N THR A 89 4.04 -9.08 26.81
CA THR A 89 5.30 -8.91 27.55
C THR A 89 6.52 -8.75 26.63
N CYS A 90 6.36 -9.04 25.34
CA CYS A 90 7.44 -8.92 24.36
C CYS A 90 7.88 -7.46 24.23
N SER A 91 9.18 -7.21 24.41
CA SER A 91 9.76 -5.88 24.37
C SER A 91 10.42 -5.58 23.02
N LEU A 92 10.72 -4.30 22.75
CA LEU A 92 11.54 -3.90 21.61
C LEU A 92 12.90 -4.63 21.61
N ALA A 93 13.50 -4.87 22.77
CA ALA A 93 14.77 -5.57 22.88
C ALA A 93 14.68 -7.04 22.41
N ASP A 94 13.56 -7.71 22.66
CA ASP A 94 13.30 -9.08 22.18
C ASP A 94 13.18 -9.13 20.64
N ILE A 95 12.50 -8.13 20.07
CA ILE A 95 12.40 -7.95 18.62
C ILE A 95 13.78 -7.67 18.02
N GLN A 96 14.54 -6.73 18.59
CA GLN A 96 15.91 -6.44 18.13
C GLN A 96 16.83 -7.66 18.18
N LYS A 97 16.72 -8.49 19.23
CA LYS A 97 17.47 -9.76 19.32
C LYS A 97 17.11 -10.72 18.19
N SER A 98 15.83 -10.83 17.86
CA SER A 98 15.32 -11.65 16.76
C SER A 98 15.78 -11.12 15.40
N MET A 99 15.65 -9.80 15.16
CA MET A 99 16.13 -9.12 13.95
C MET A 99 17.64 -9.28 13.77
N LYS A 100 18.42 -9.14 14.84
CA LYS A 100 19.88 -9.37 14.81
C LYS A 100 20.23 -10.76 14.30
N LYS A 101 19.50 -11.79 14.73
CA LYS A 101 19.71 -13.17 14.27
C LYS A 101 19.39 -13.30 12.78
N LEU A 102 18.24 -12.79 12.35
CA LEU A 102 17.78 -12.86 10.95
C LEU A 102 18.73 -12.12 9.98
N LEU A 103 19.31 -11.01 10.41
CA LEU A 103 20.18 -10.15 9.59
C LEU A 103 21.68 -10.46 9.72
N SER A 104 22.08 -11.33 10.65
CA SER A 104 23.49 -11.59 11.03
C SER A 104 24.40 -12.10 9.89
N ASN A 105 23.81 -12.68 8.85
CA ASN A 105 24.49 -13.21 7.66
C ASN A 105 24.40 -12.26 6.46
N GLY A 106 24.04 -11.01 6.72
CA GLY A 106 23.84 -9.99 5.69
C GLY A 106 22.54 -10.20 4.92
N THR A 107 21.48 -10.79 5.48
CA THR A 107 20.19 -10.92 4.78
C THR A 107 19.66 -9.55 4.34
N ILE A 108 19.16 -9.41 3.12
CA ILE A 108 18.58 -8.14 2.65
C ILE A 108 17.22 -7.94 3.31
N LEU A 109 16.98 -6.76 3.85
CA LEU A 109 15.70 -6.39 4.45
C LEU A 109 14.83 -5.68 3.41
N VAL A 110 13.61 -6.15 3.21
CA VAL A 110 12.64 -5.62 2.24
C VAL A 110 11.48 -4.95 2.99
N GLY A 111 10.92 -3.88 2.46
CA GLY A 111 9.63 -3.34 2.91
C GLY A 111 9.18 -2.12 2.10
N HIS A 112 8.28 -1.32 2.65
CA HIS A 112 7.71 -0.15 1.98
C HIS A 112 7.79 1.09 2.88
N SER A 113 8.47 2.15 2.42
CA SER A 113 8.80 3.30 3.28
C SER A 113 9.54 2.87 4.56
N LEU A 114 10.49 1.96 4.40
CA LEU A 114 11.13 1.15 5.44
C LEU A 114 11.83 1.97 6.55
N HIS A 115 12.16 3.23 6.26
CA HIS A 115 12.72 4.16 7.24
C HIS A 115 11.83 4.37 8.48
N ASN A 116 10.51 4.20 8.35
CA ASN A 116 9.56 4.28 9.47
C ASN A 116 9.73 3.08 10.40
N ASP A 117 9.73 1.88 9.82
CA ASP A 117 9.95 0.61 10.54
C ASP A 117 11.31 0.60 11.24
N LEU A 118 12.38 0.96 10.53
CA LEU A 118 13.74 1.00 11.09
C LEU A 118 13.85 1.96 12.27
N ARG A 119 13.11 3.07 12.25
CA ARG A 119 13.08 4.04 13.35
C ARG A 119 12.44 3.46 14.61
N VAL A 120 11.25 2.86 14.49
CA VAL A 120 10.56 2.26 15.66
C VAL A 120 11.24 0.98 16.15
N LEU A 121 11.89 0.23 15.25
CA LEU A 121 12.78 -0.89 15.59
C LEU A 121 14.11 -0.44 16.21
N LYS A 122 14.42 0.87 16.15
CA LYS A 122 15.73 1.46 16.48
C LYS A 122 16.88 0.65 15.87
N LEU A 123 16.75 0.32 14.59
CA LEU A 123 17.67 -0.54 13.85
C LEU A 123 18.44 0.29 12.81
N ASP A 124 19.76 0.27 12.88
CA ASP A 124 20.64 0.83 11.85
C ASP A 124 21.21 -0.31 11.00
N TYR A 125 20.68 -0.43 9.78
CA TYR A 125 20.99 -1.50 8.83
C TYR A 125 21.05 -0.99 7.40
N VAL A 126 22.05 -1.46 6.64
CA VAL A 126 22.42 -0.87 5.34
C VAL A 126 21.94 -1.67 4.12
N ARG A 127 21.62 -2.97 4.26
CA ARG A 127 21.19 -3.80 3.13
C ARG A 127 19.68 -3.84 3.03
N VAL A 128 19.12 -2.79 2.45
CA VAL A 128 17.68 -2.60 2.34
C VAL A 128 17.21 -2.53 0.89
N ILE A 129 16.01 -3.02 0.63
CA ILE A 129 15.25 -2.73 -0.59
C ILE A 129 13.93 -2.10 -0.14
N ASP A 130 13.71 -0.86 -0.53
CA ASP A 130 12.48 -0.13 -0.22
C ASP A 130 11.62 0.01 -1.47
N THR A 131 10.47 -0.66 -1.47
CA THR A 131 9.51 -0.67 -2.58
C THR A 131 8.96 0.73 -2.90
N ALA A 132 8.93 1.66 -1.95
CA ALA A 132 8.53 3.04 -2.21
C ALA A 132 9.54 3.82 -3.08
N TYR A 133 10.79 3.34 -3.18
CA TYR A 133 11.84 3.95 -3.99
C TYR A 133 12.14 3.21 -5.29
N ILE A 134 12.05 1.87 -5.31
CA ILE A 134 12.36 1.09 -6.52
C ILE A 134 11.21 1.08 -7.54
N PHE A 135 10.00 1.48 -7.12
CA PHE A 135 8.83 1.61 -7.99
C PHE A 135 8.44 3.09 -8.12
N GLN A 136 9.16 3.80 -8.99
CA GLN A 136 8.85 5.18 -9.37
C GLN A 136 8.14 5.21 -10.73
N PRO A 137 7.20 6.15 -10.96
CA PRO A 137 6.57 6.30 -12.27
C PRO A 137 7.60 6.66 -13.36
N LEU A 138 7.34 6.20 -14.59
CA LEU A 138 8.24 6.44 -15.74
C LEU A 138 8.38 7.93 -16.12
N ASP A 139 7.48 8.79 -15.65
CA ASP A 139 7.48 10.23 -15.95
C ASP A 139 8.60 11.02 -15.25
N GLY A 140 9.42 10.36 -14.42
CA GLY A 140 10.54 10.98 -13.72
C GLY A 140 10.10 11.85 -12.55
N SER A 141 8.84 11.79 -12.12
CA SER A 141 8.36 12.44 -10.90
C SER A 141 8.96 11.76 -9.66
N ILE A 142 10.21 12.11 -9.34
CA ILE A 142 10.98 11.63 -8.17
C ILE A 142 10.29 11.87 -6.81
N HIS A 143 9.22 12.65 -6.80
CA HIS A 143 8.43 13.00 -5.61
C HIS A 143 7.20 12.10 -5.40
N MET A 144 6.84 11.25 -6.37
CA MET A 144 5.76 10.27 -6.24
C MET A 144 6.27 9.04 -5.50
N ARG A 145 5.84 8.84 -4.25
CA ARG A 145 5.98 7.57 -3.54
C ARG A 145 4.61 6.91 -3.49
N PRO A 146 4.26 6.05 -4.47
CA PRO A 146 2.96 5.41 -4.50
C PRO A 146 2.78 4.56 -3.25
N SER A 147 1.55 4.50 -2.74
CA SER A 147 1.23 3.62 -1.61
C SER A 147 1.43 2.15 -1.99
N LEU A 148 1.68 1.29 -1.00
CA LEU A 148 1.78 -0.16 -1.22
C LEU A 148 0.53 -0.72 -1.92
N ASN A 149 -0.66 -0.30 -1.49
CA ASN A 149 -1.91 -0.74 -2.09
C ASN A 149 -2.00 -0.32 -3.57
N SER A 150 -1.64 0.93 -3.88
CA SER A 150 -1.58 1.42 -5.26
C SER A 150 -0.60 0.64 -6.11
N LEU A 151 0.58 0.29 -5.58
CA LEU A 151 1.58 -0.52 -6.30
C LEU A 151 1.04 -1.93 -6.62
N CYS A 152 0.39 -2.57 -5.67
CA CYS A 152 -0.18 -3.91 -5.87
C CYS A 152 -1.34 -3.89 -6.88
N GLN A 153 -2.21 -2.90 -6.82
CA GLN A 153 -3.30 -2.70 -7.79
C GLN A 153 -2.77 -2.38 -9.20
N ALA A 154 -1.76 -1.51 -9.29
CA ALA A 154 -1.19 -1.04 -10.55
C ALA A 154 -0.32 -2.06 -11.27
N SER A 155 0.22 -3.03 -10.53
CA SER A 155 0.92 -4.14 -11.14
C SER A 155 -0.04 -4.96 -11.99
N SER A 156 0.40 -5.43 -13.16
CA SER A 156 -0.45 -6.22 -14.05
C SER A 156 -1.14 -7.37 -13.30
N LYS A 157 -2.36 -7.75 -13.72
CA LYS A 157 -3.07 -8.92 -13.15
C LYS A 157 -2.24 -10.20 -13.11
N SER A 158 -1.27 -10.32 -14.02
CA SER A 158 -0.32 -11.43 -14.08
C SER A 158 0.80 -11.38 -13.02
N VAL A 159 0.98 -10.24 -12.34
CA VAL A 159 2.04 -10.00 -11.36
C VAL A 159 1.49 -9.97 -9.94
N LEU A 160 0.56 -9.06 -9.64
CA LEU A 160 -0.25 -9.10 -8.42
C LEU A 160 -1.68 -8.73 -8.74
N GLY A 161 -1.90 -7.54 -9.32
CA GLY A 161 -3.21 -7.01 -9.71
C GLY A 161 -4.33 -7.26 -8.70
N TYR A 162 -4.00 -7.21 -7.41
CA TYR A 162 -4.92 -7.41 -6.30
C TYR A 162 -4.78 -6.25 -5.29
N GLU A 163 -5.87 -5.95 -4.59
CA GLU A 163 -5.87 -4.99 -3.50
C GLU A 163 -5.31 -5.65 -2.25
N VAL A 164 -4.23 -5.09 -1.68
CA VAL A 164 -3.69 -5.58 -0.39
C VAL A 164 -4.73 -5.38 0.71
N ARG A 165 -5.52 -4.30 0.61
CA ARG A 165 -6.58 -3.99 1.55
C ARG A 165 -7.71 -3.21 0.88
N LYS A 166 -8.93 -3.45 1.37
CA LYS A 166 -10.11 -2.66 1.00
C LYS A 166 -10.03 -1.27 1.61
N LYS A 167 -10.69 -0.30 0.98
CA LYS A 167 -10.81 1.06 1.52
C LYS A 167 -11.42 1.06 2.92
N GLY A 168 -10.71 1.65 3.89
CA GLY A 168 -11.14 1.74 5.28
C GLY A 168 -10.87 0.51 6.14
N ALA A 169 -10.29 -0.56 5.59
CA ALA A 169 -9.79 -1.67 6.40
C ALA A 169 -8.50 -1.27 7.13
N SER A 170 -8.31 -1.80 8.35
CA SER A 170 -7.04 -1.66 9.05
C SER A 170 -5.92 -2.35 8.28
N HIS A 171 -4.70 -1.92 8.55
CA HIS A 171 -3.50 -2.57 8.06
C HIS A 171 -3.30 -3.91 8.78
N ASP A 172 -2.63 -4.83 8.07
CA ASP A 172 -2.09 -6.02 8.66
C ASP A 172 -0.64 -6.19 8.18
N CYS A 173 0.30 -6.09 9.12
CA CYS A 173 1.71 -6.21 8.84
C CYS A 173 2.14 -7.53 8.15
N LEU A 174 1.39 -8.63 8.27
CA LEU A 174 1.71 -9.86 7.53
C LEU A 174 1.35 -9.70 6.05
N ASP A 175 0.17 -9.20 5.74
CA ASP A 175 -0.26 -8.92 4.37
C ASP A 175 0.68 -7.92 3.68
N ASP A 176 1.09 -6.88 4.42
CA ASP A 176 1.98 -5.83 3.93
C ASP A 176 3.41 -6.34 3.69
N ALA A 177 3.98 -7.11 4.64
CA ALA A 177 5.28 -7.75 4.45
C ALA A 177 5.26 -8.75 3.27
N CYS A 178 4.17 -9.51 3.11
CA CYS A 178 4.01 -10.40 1.96
C CYS A 178 3.90 -9.63 0.65
N ALA A 179 3.09 -8.57 0.60
CA ALA A 179 2.90 -7.75 -0.60
C ALA A 179 4.21 -7.10 -1.06
N THR A 180 5.00 -6.55 -0.13
CA THR A 180 6.31 -5.96 -0.45
C THR A 180 7.30 -7.00 -0.97
N MET A 181 7.36 -8.19 -0.36
CA MET A 181 8.19 -9.28 -0.87
C MET A 181 7.76 -9.71 -2.29
N LYS A 182 6.46 -9.87 -2.53
CA LYS A 182 5.93 -10.24 -3.85
C LYS A 182 6.31 -9.19 -4.92
N LEU A 183 6.19 -7.90 -4.60
CA LEU A 183 6.60 -6.82 -5.51
C LEU A 183 8.09 -6.92 -5.88
N VAL A 184 8.98 -7.08 -4.89
CA VAL A 184 10.42 -7.23 -5.14
C VAL A 184 10.72 -8.45 -5.99
N LEU A 185 10.13 -9.61 -5.67
CA LEU A 185 10.32 -10.84 -6.44
C LEU A 185 9.82 -10.68 -7.88
N ALA A 186 8.68 -10.03 -8.08
CA ALA A 186 8.17 -9.72 -9.42
C ALA A 186 9.14 -8.83 -10.20
N LYS A 187 9.69 -7.78 -9.58
CA LYS A 187 10.68 -6.89 -10.23
C LYS A 187 11.95 -7.63 -10.62
N ILE A 188 12.42 -8.54 -9.77
CA ILE A 188 13.57 -9.40 -10.07
C ILE A 188 13.25 -10.32 -11.25
N ASN A 189 12.10 -11.00 -11.25
CA ASN A 189 11.70 -11.91 -12.32
C ASN A 189 11.47 -11.21 -13.67
N ASN A 190 10.97 -9.98 -13.65
CA ASN A 190 10.82 -9.15 -14.86
C ASN A 190 12.18 -8.70 -15.43
N GLY A 191 13.23 -8.71 -14.61
CA GLY A 191 14.50 -8.07 -14.89
C GLY A 191 14.54 -6.66 -14.31
N VAL A 192 15.56 -6.38 -13.51
CA VAL A 192 15.68 -5.12 -12.74
C VAL A 192 15.83 -3.89 -13.63
N ASP A 193 16.51 -4.04 -14.77
CA ASP A 193 16.77 -2.97 -15.74
C ASP A 193 15.59 -2.68 -16.67
N LYS A 194 14.60 -3.58 -16.71
CA LYS A 194 13.42 -3.40 -17.55
C LYS A 194 12.41 -2.49 -16.86
N PRO A 195 11.70 -1.63 -17.63
CA PRO A 195 10.50 -0.96 -17.13
C PRO A 195 9.57 -2.00 -16.50
N PHE A 196 9.15 -1.73 -15.28
CA PHE A 196 8.16 -2.59 -14.64
C PHE A 196 6.78 -2.11 -15.10
N PRO A 197 5.87 -3.00 -15.52
CA PRO A 197 4.54 -2.62 -15.98
C PRO A 197 3.67 -2.18 -14.79
N LEU A 198 3.91 -0.95 -14.31
CA LEU A 198 3.03 -0.25 -13.40
C LEU A 198 2.18 0.73 -14.20
N THR A 199 0.89 0.48 -14.25
CA THR A 199 -0.08 1.49 -14.63
C THR A 199 -0.76 1.92 -13.35
N LEU A 200 -0.26 3.00 -12.72
CA LEU A 200 -0.92 3.56 -11.53
C LEU A 200 -2.30 4.09 -11.92
N VAL A 201 -3.32 3.26 -11.76
CA VAL A 201 -4.72 3.67 -11.90
C VAL A 201 -5.04 4.49 -10.66
N GLN A 202 -5.19 5.80 -10.81
CA GLN A 202 -5.64 6.65 -9.72
C GLN A 202 -7.14 6.45 -9.55
N GLU A 203 -7.58 6.12 -8.33
CA GLU A 203 -9.00 5.95 -8.03
C GLU A 203 -9.76 7.25 -8.37
N PRO A 204 -10.92 7.17 -9.04
CA PRO A 204 -11.75 8.34 -9.28
C PRO A 204 -12.15 8.97 -7.95
N VAL A 205 -11.90 10.26 -7.81
CA VAL A 205 -12.29 11.05 -6.64
C VAL A 205 -13.80 11.25 -6.71
N SER A 206 -14.51 11.02 -5.59
CA SER A 206 -15.96 11.22 -5.56
C SER A 206 -16.31 12.68 -5.84
N GLU A 207 -17.47 12.93 -6.45
CA GLU A 207 -17.94 14.30 -6.68
C GLU A 207 -18.01 15.12 -5.39
N SER A 208 -18.37 14.47 -4.28
CA SER A 208 -18.38 15.08 -2.95
C SER A 208 -16.99 15.53 -2.48
N ASP A 209 -15.93 14.82 -2.83
CA ASP A 209 -14.56 15.18 -2.48
C ASP A 209 -13.98 16.20 -3.46
N MET A 210 -14.40 16.17 -4.73
CA MET A 210 -14.05 17.18 -5.74
C MET A 210 -14.62 18.58 -5.40
N ALA A 211 -15.68 18.65 -4.59
CA ALA A 211 -16.22 19.90 -4.02
C ALA A 211 -15.43 20.44 -2.83
N LYS A 212 -14.26 19.86 -2.50
CA LYS A 212 -13.46 20.25 -1.34
C LYS A 212 -12.07 20.71 -1.75
N LEU A 213 -11.51 21.65 -1.00
CA LEU A 213 -10.08 21.96 -1.01
C LEU A 213 -9.44 21.51 0.29
N PHE A 214 -8.28 20.84 0.18
CA PHE A 214 -7.52 20.41 1.35
C PHE A 214 -6.46 21.45 1.71
N ILE A 215 -6.57 22.01 2.91
CA ILE A 215 -5.67 23.03 3.43
C ILE A 215 -4.77 22.38 4.48
N HIS A 216 -3.46 22.46 4.31
CA HIS A 216 -2.49 21.84 5.22
C HIS A 216 -1.34 22.76 5.60
N ARG A 217 -0.64 22.36 6.68
CA ARG A 217 0.41 23.13 7.37
C ARG A 217 -0.08 24.42 8.02
N ILE A 218 -1.33 24.43 8.48
CA ILE A 218 -1.96 25.59 9.12
C ILE A 218 -1.44 25.72 10.55
N PRO A 219 -0.81 26.83 10.98
CA PRO A 219 -0.32 26.96 12.36
C PRO A 219 -1.44 26.81 13.41
N THR A 220 -1.21 26.11 14.51
CA THR A 220 -2.23 25.94 15.59
C THR A 220 -2.58 27.23 16.32
N THR A 221 -1.74 28.25 16.23
CA THR A 221 -2.03 29.61 16.70
C THR A 221 -3.08 30.33 15.84
N MET A 222 -3.36 29.83 14.64
CA MET A 222 -4.34 30.41 13.73
C MET A 222 -5.71 29.78 13.94
N ASN A 223 -6.71 30.63 14.16
CA ASN A 223 -8.09 30.19 14.25
C ASN A 223 -8.63 29.72 12.88
N VAL A 224 -9.57 28.78 12.89
CA VAL A 224 -10.11 28.15 11.68
C VAL A 224 -10.85 29.17 10.82
N GLU A 225 -11.57 30.11 11.43
CA GLU A 225 -12.30 31.17 10.71
C GLU A 225 -11.37 32.11 9.94
N ALA A 226 -10.10 32.25 10.34
CA ALA A 226 -9.13 33.05 9.60
C ALA A 226 -8.82 32.48 8.21
N LEU A 227 -9.18 31.22 7.93
CA LEU A 227 -9.04 30.62 6.60
C LEU A 227 -9.94 31.29 5.55
N HIS A 228 -11.03 31.96 5.96
CA HIS A 228 -11.84 32.79 5.06
C HIS A 228 -11.11 34.02 4.54
N GLU A 229 -10.03 34.47 5.21
CA GLU A 229 -9.17 35.53 4.69
C GLU A 229 -8.17 35.00 3.63
N ILE A 230 -7.98 33.68 3.56
CA ILE A 230 -6.99 33.03 2.69
C ILE A 230 -7.62 32.46 1.44
N VAL A 231 -8.69 31.67 1.62
CA VAL A 231 -9.38 30.99 0.53
C VAL A 231 -10.58 31.83 0.12
N PRO A 232 -10.68 32.24 -1.17
CA PRO A 232 -11.81 33.00 -1.64
C PRO A 232 -13.06 32.12 -1.80
N GLY A 233 -14.23 32.73 -1.71
CA GLY A 233 -15.52 32.08 -1.93
C GLY A 233 -16.26 31.72 -0.64
N ASP A 234 -17.46 31.16 -0.82
CA ASP A 234 -18.31 30.69 0.27
C ASP A 234 -18.08 29.18 0.49
N PHE A 235 -17.68 28.81 1.70
CA PHE A 235 -17.39 27.43 2.05
C PHE A 235 -17.58 27.20 3.54
N THR A 236 -17.77 25.94 3.91
CA THR A 236 -17.74 25.50 5.31
C THR A 236 -16.40 24.86 5.62
N ILE A 237 -15.94 24.96 6.86
CA ILE A 237 -14.64 24.43 7.26
C ILE A 237 -14.81 23.22 8.17
N GLU A 238 -14.23 22.11 7.77
CA GLU A 238 -14.11 20.90 8.60
C GLU A 238 -12.64 20.74 9.02
N ARG A 239 -12.35 20.96 10.31
CA ARG A 239 -11.02 20.70 10.86
C ARG A 239 -10.75 19.19 10.83
N LYS A 240 -9.62 18.79 10.24
CA LYS A 240 -9.19 17.39 10.31
C LYS A 240 -8.50 17.12 11.65
N PRO A 241 -8.80 15.99 12.32
CA PRO A 241 -8.06 15.58 13.49
C PRO A 241 -6.58 15.45 13.11
N SER A 242 -5.72 16.07 13.92
CA SER A 242 -4.28 16.01 13.68
C SER A 242 -3.81 14.58 13.93
N ARG A 243 -2.97 14.03 13.05
CA ARG A 243 -2.28 12.76 13.35
C ARG A 243 -1.34 12.90 14.57
N ASN A 244 -0.92 14.14 14.89
CA ASN A 244 -0.07 14.48 16.03
C ASN A 244 -0.67 15.67 16.82
N ASP A 245 -1.24 15.44 18.01
CA ASP A 245 -1.84 16.50 18.85
C ASP A 245 -0.80 17.45 19.50
N GLN A 246 0.49 17.18 19.28
CA GLN A 246 1.62 18.06 19.65
C GLN A 246 2.21 18.81 18.44
N GLY A 247 1.60 18.71 17.26
CA GLY A 247 2.02 19.49 16.10
C GLY A 247 1.71 20.98 16.28
N ASP A 248 2.65 21.85 15.93
CA ASP A 248 2.43 23.29 15.77
C ASP A 248 1.50 23.63 14.59
N LYS A 249 0.99 22.61 13.89
CA LYS A 249 0.18 22.72 12.67
C LYS A 249 -0.99 21.74 12.67
N TYR A 250 -2.08 22.14 12.00
CA TYR A 250 -3.24 21.32 11.70
C TYR A 250 -3.58 21.36 10.20
N SER A 251 -4.61 20.61 9.81
CA SER A 251 -5.17 20.61 8.45
C SER A 251 -6.69 20.74 8.50
N ALA A 252 -7.29 21.23 7.42
CA ALA A 252 -8.72 21.44 7.30
C ALA A 252 -9.20 21.14 5.88
N LEU A 253 -10.49 20.88 5.74
CA LEU A 253 -11.18 20.85 4.45
C LEU A 253 -12.06 22.10 4.33
N ALA A 254 -11.87 22.85 3.26
CA ALA A 254 -12.85 23.84 2.81
C ALA A 254 -13.85 23.12 1.90
N ILE A 255 -15.10 23.07 2.30
CA ILE A 255 -16.18 22.34 1.63
C ILE A 255 -17.08 23.37 0.94
N PHE A 256 -17.05 23.34 -0.38
CA PHE A 256 -17.86 24.19 -1.25
C PHE A 256 -19.15 23.48 -1.63
N LYS A 257 -20.09 24.24 -2.20
CA LYS A 257 -21.37 23.69 -2.66
C LYS A 257 -21.20 22.64 -3.75
N ASN A 258 -20.19 22.79 -4.61
CA ASN A 258 -19.94 21.92 -5.74
C ASN A 258 -18.46 22.02 -6.20
N HIS A 259 -18.07 21.10 -7.09
CA HIS A 259 -16.72 21.06 -7.65
C HIS A 259 -16.31 22.34 -8.39
N ARG A 260 -17.24 22.99 -9.10
CA ARG A 260 -16.92 24.21 -9.87
C ARG A 260 -16.51 25.35 -8.95
N GLU A 261 -17.27 25.59 -7.87
CA GLU A 261 -16.92 26.61 -6.89
C GLU A 261 -15.59 26.33 -6.20
N ALA A 262 -15.30 25.07 -5.86
CA ALA A 262 -14.00 24.69 -5.30
C ALA A 262 -12.84 24.94 -6.28
N HIS A 263 -13.03 24.61 -7.57
CA HIS A 263 -12.03 24.84 -8.61
C HIS A 263 -11.81 26.33 -8.87
N ASP A 264 -12.89 27.10 -9.00
CA ASP A 264 -12.81 28.55 -9.19
C ASP A 264 -12.12 29.23 -7.99
N ALA A 265 -12.41 28.79 -6.76
CA ALA A 265 -11.72 29.27 -5.57
C ALA A 265 -10.22 28.94 -5.63
N TYR A 266 -9.85 27.73 -6.04
CA TYR A 266 -8.45 27.33 -6.17
C TYR A 266 -7.71 28.11 -7.26
N GLU A 267 -8.30 28.28 -8.45
CA GLU A 267 -7.69 29.01 -9.56
C GLU A 267 -7.40 30.47 -9.17
N ASN A 268 -8.32 31.10 -8.44
CA ASN A 268 -8.17 32.47 -7.96
C ASN A 268 -7.22 32.65 -6.77
N LEU A 269 -6.73 31.57 -6.15
CA LEU A 269 -5.71 31.65 -5.11
C LEU A 269 -4.38 32.17 -5.68
N GLN A 270 -3.85 33.20 -5.04
CA GLN A 270 -2.50 33.68 -5.29
C GLN A 270 -1.49 32.86 -4.49
N GLY A 271 -0.60 32.16 -5.20
CA GLY A 271 0.42 31.33 -4.56
C GLY A 271 1.31 30.61 -5.56
N SER A 272 2.41 30.06 -5.07
CA SER A 272 3.32 29.26 -5.89
C SER A 272 2.74 27.87 -6.11
N GLN A 273 2.44 27.51 -7.37
CA GLN A 273 1.88 26.22 -7.73
C GLN A 273 2.94 25.11 -7.71
N SER A 274 2.54 23.92 -7.25
CA SER A 274 3.33 22.69 -7.23
C SER A 274 2.40 21.47 -7.28
N LYS A 275 2.97 20.26 -7.36
CA LYS A 275 2.23 19.00 -7.21
C LYS A 275 2.57 18.35 -5.86
N ASP A 276 1.59 17.70 -5.22
CA ASP A 276 1.81 16.93 -4.00
C ASP A 276 2.45 15.56 -4.31
N SER A 277 2.58 14.66 -3.32
CA SER A 277 3.15 13.32 -3.48
C SER A 277 2.23 12.31 -4.20
N ASN A 278 0.99 12.69 -4.52
CA ASN A 278 0.04 11.92 -5.32
C ASN A 278 -0.24 12.55 -6.70
N GLY A 279 0.43 13.66 -7.03
CA GLY A 279 0.35 14.33 -8.34
C GLY A 279 -0.75 15.39 -8.41
N ARG A 280 -1.41 15.68 -7.29
CA ARG A 280 -2.49 16.68 -7.21
C ARG A 280 -1.92 18.08 -7.15
N LEU A 281 -2.60 19.02 -7.79
CA LEU A 281 -2.21 20.43 -7.80
C LEU A 281 -2.39 21.05 -6.41
N GLN A 282 -1.38 21.77 -5.95
CA GLN A 282 -1.44 22.56 -4.73
C GLN A 282 -0.72 23.91 -4.91
N LYS A 283 -1.20 24.95 -4.24
CA LYS A 283 -0.57 26.27 -4.18
C LYS A 283 -0.07 26.54 -2.76
N ASN A 284 1.17 27.02 -2.65
CA ASN A 284 1.67 27.63 -1.42
C ASN A 284 1.22 29.09 -1.38
N VAL A 285 0.32 29.40 -0.47
CA VAL A 285 -0.29 30.71 -0.28
C VAL A 285 0.34 31.36 0.94
N THR A 286 0.95 32.52 0.76
CA THR A 286 1.48 33.33 1.87
C THR A 286 0.66 34.61 1.98
N CYS A 287 0.07 34.85 3.15
CA CYS A 287 -0.79 36.00 3.40
C CYS A 287 -0.45 36.67 4.73
N ARG A 288 -0.79 37.95 4.84
CA ARG A 288 -0.77 38.68 6.10
C ARG A 288 -2.21 38.86 6.56
N LEU A 289 -2.54 38.25 7.69
CA LEU A 289 -3.89 38.28 8.26
C LEU A 289 -4.22 39.65 8.84
N SER A 290 -5.51 39.89 9.06
CA SER A 290 -6.05 41.02 9.80
C SER A 290 -5.40 41.22 11.19
N THR A 291 -4.97 40.13 11.82
CA THR A 291 -4.24 40.13 13.10
C THR A 291 -2.80 40.64 12.99
N GLY A 292 -2.31 40.91 11.78
CA GLY A 292 -0.94 41.32 11.49
C GLY A 292 0.04 40.17 11.33
N MET A 293 -0.39 38.92 11.60
CA MET A 293 0.42 37.71 11.46
C MET A 293 0.64 37.34 9.99
N SER A 294 1.87 36.98 9.62
CA SER A 294 2.17 36.39 8.31
C SER A 294 2.14 34.88 8.40
N VAL A 295 1.35 34.23 7.53
CA VAL A 295 1.20 32.77 7.49
C VAL A 295 1.35 32.24 6.08
N SER A 296 2.00 31.08 5.97
CA SER A 296 2.12 30.30 4.74
C SER A 296 1.41 28.96 4.93
N VAL A 297 0.42 28.69 4.07
CA VAL A 297 -0.35 27.45 4.03
C VAL A 297 -0.32 26.86 2.63
N TYR A 298 -0.57 25.55 2.54
CA TYR A 298 -0.78 24.90 1.25
C TYR A 298 -2.26 24.63 1.07
N VAL A 299 -2.80 25.03 -0.08
CA VAL A 299 -4.16 24.69 -0.50
C VAL A 299 -4.06 23.76 -1.69
N ARG A 300 -4.75 22.62 -1.63
CA ARG A 300 -4.67 21.55 -2.62
C ARG A 300 -6.05 21.22 -3.18
N GLU A 301 -6.12 21.08 -4.50
CA GLU A 301 -7.31 20.51 -5.13
C GLU A 301 -7.41 19.01 -4.88
N MET A 302 -8.63 18.54 -4.69
CA MET A 302 -8.87 17.11 -4.51
C MET A 302 -8.90 16.37 -5.85
N GLY A 303 -9.23 17.06 -6.95
CA GLY A 303 -9.12 16.57 -8.31
C GLY A 303 -7.68 16.39 -8.79
N ILE A 304 -7.53 15.65 -9.88
CA ILE A 304 -6.25 15.46 -10.56
C ILE A 304 -6.25 16.35 -11.80
N ASP A 305 -5.09 16.90 -12.11
CA ASP A 305 -4.81 17.67 -13.32
C ASP A 305 -4.94 16.78 -14.57
N ASP A 306 -6.16 16.65 -15.09
CA ASP A 306 -6.45 15.98 -16.35
C ASP A 306 -6.28 16.99 -17.49
N HIS A 307 -5.03 17.25 -17.87
CA HIS A 307 -4.67 18.13 -19.00
C HIS A 307 -5.30 17.69 -20.35
N HIS A 308 -6.01 16.56 -20.39
CA HIS A 308 -6.76 16.07 -21.55
C HIS A 308 -8.26 16.45 -21.59
N LYS A 309 -8.79 17.21 -20.62
CA LYS A 309 -10.20 17.66 -20.62
C LYS A 309 -10.38 19.18 -20.63
N LYS A 310 -9.73 19.88 -21.56
CA LYS A 310 -10.21 21.21 -22.00
C LYS A 310 -10.98 21.10 -23.30
N MET A 311 -12.24 20.68 -23.20
CA MET A 311 -13.30 21.02 -24.15
C MET A 311 -14.51 21.44 -23.30
N PRO A 312 -14.99 22.69 -23.38
CA PRO A 312 -16.22 23.05 -22.70
C PRO A 312 -17.38 22.28 -23.35
N SER A 313 -18.09 21.49 -22.55
CA SER A 313 -19.40 20.96 -22.89
C SER A 313 -20.36 22.11 -23.21
N LYS A 314 -21.14 21.92 -24.28
CA LYS A 314 -22.18 22.80 -24.84
C LYS A 314 -22.86 23.67 -23.77
N ARG A 315 -22.72 24.99 -23.91
CA ARG A 315 -23.64 25.96 -23.31
C ARG A 315 -24.76 26.23 -24.31
N ASP A 316 -25.96 26.23 -23.78
CA ASP A 316 -27.22 26.61 -24.42
C ASP A 316 -27.10 27.98 -25.10
N LEU A 317 -27.50 28.04 -26.37
CA LEU A 317 -27.63 29.28 -27.14
C LEU A 317 -29.05 29.82 -26.97
N PRO A 318 -29.24 31.10 -26.60
CA PRO A 318 -30.40 31.88 -27.00
C PRO A 318 -30.23 32.31 -28.47
N GLU A 319 -31.37 32.40 -29.16
CA GLU A 319 -31.48 32.76 -30.57
C GLU A 319 -30.98 34.17 -30.89
N ASP A 320 -30.50 34.28 -32.13
CA ASP A 320 -30.33 35.47 -32.97
C ASP A 320 -29.26 36.50 -32.57
N GLU A 321 -28.14 36.49 -33.31
CA GLU A 321 -27.61 37.68 -33.98
C GLU A 321 -26.52 37.27 -34.98
N THR A 322 -26.67 37.73 -36.21
CA THR A 322 -25.77 37.47 -37.34
C THR A 322 -24.53 38.36 -37.24
N VAL A 323 -23.33 37.77 -37.15
CA VAL A 323 -22.07 38.51 -37.35
C VAL A 323 -21.12 37.68 -38.23
N ASP A 324 -20.81 38.27 -39.38
CA ASP A 324 -19.94 37.76 -40.45
C ASP A 324 -18.46 37.76 -40.00
N VAL A 325 -17.73 36.66 -40.21
CA VAL A 325 -16.29 36.54 -39.90
C VAL A 325 -15.50 36.09 -41.13
N PRO A 326 -14.33 36.68 -41.45
CA PRO A 326 -13.65 36.51 -42.73
C PRO A 326 -12.97 35.14 -42.89
N LYS A 327 -13.04 34.58 -44.10
CA LYS A 327 -12.38 33.32 -44.51
C LYS A 327 -10.85 33.42 -44.42
N ASN A 328 -10.25 32.71 -43.48
CA ASN A 328 -8.83 32.35 -43.53
C ASN A 328 -8.61 31.07 -44.36
N LYS A 329 -7.62 31.14 -45.25
CA LYS A 329 -7.23 30.17 -46.27
C LYS A 329 -6.96 28.77 -45.69
N LYS A 330 -7.75 27.77 -46.09
CA LYS A 330 -7.37 26.34 -46.01
C LYS A 330 -6.32 26.06 -47.10
N LEU A 331 -5.16 25.55 -46.69
CA LEU A 331 -4.22 24.86 -47.58
C LEU A 331 -4.98 23.67 -48.23
N LYS A 332 -5.11 23.69 -49.56
CA LYS A 332 -5.68 22.58 -50.32
C LYS A 332 -4.63 21.48 -50.45
N MET A 333 -4.92 20.30 -49.90
CA MET A 333 -4.16 19.08 -50.13
C MET A 333 -4.47 18.56 -51.54
N ASP A 334 -3.52 17.89 -52.17
CA ASP A 334 -3.67 17.33 -53.51
C ASP A 334 -4.82 16.28 -53.53
N PRO A 335 -5.83 16.40 -54.42
CA PRO A 335 -6.95 15.47 -54.49
C PRO A 335 -6.54 14.00 -54.69
N GLU A 336 -5.39 13.73 -55.31
CA GLU A 336 -4.89 12.36 -55.48
C GLU A 336 -4.37 11.76 -54.17
N VAL A 337 -3.77 12.59 -53.32
CA VAL A 337 -3.27 12.20 -52.00
C VAL A 337 -4.44 11.95 -51.03
N GLU A 338 -5.46 12.79 -51.04
CA GLU A 338 -6.68 12.61 -50.24
C GLU A 338 -7.43 11.32 -50.64
N LYS A 339 -7.50 11.03 -51.95
CA LYS A 339 -8.08 9.78 -52.47
C LYS A 339 -7.24 8.55 -52.10
N GLY A 340 -5.92 8.68 -51.99
CA GLY A 340 -5.02 7.65 -51.49
C GLY A 340 -5.32 7.29 -50.03
N TYR A 341 -5.40 8.30 -49.16
CA TYR A 341 -5.71 8.10 -47.74
C TYR A 341 -7.12 7.53 -47.52
N LEU A 342 -8.13 7.96 -48.29
CA LEU A 342 -9.47 7.39 -48.19
C LEU A 342 -9.50 5.90 -48.52
N LYS A 343 -8.77 5.47 -49.55
CA LYS A 343 -8.65 4.04 -49.90
C LYS A 343 -7.95 3.23 -48.81
N GLU A 344 -6.92 3.80 -48.18
CA GLU A 344 -6.19 3.14 -47.10
C GLU A 344 -7.05 3.01 -45.83
N ILE A 345 -7.82 4.04 -45.50
CA ILE A 345 -8.80 4.00 -44.40
C ILE A 345 -9.90 2.98 -44.68
N GLU A 346 -10.42 2.90 -45.91
CA GLU A 346 -11.41 1.90 -46.30
C GLU A 346 -10.84 0.47 -46.20
N ALA A 347 -9.60 0.26 -46.64
CA ALA A 347 -8.93 -1.04 -46.52
C ALA A 347 -8.72 -1.46 -45.06
N LEU A 348 -8.28 -0.53 -44.19
CA LEU A 348 -8.12 -0.79 -42.76
C LEU A 348 -9.46 -1.07 -42.07
N ASN A 349 -10.53 -0.36 -42.43
CA ASN A 349 -11.87 -0.61 -41.90
C ASN A 349 -12.41 -1.98 -42.33
N GLN A 350 -12.09 -2.42 -43.54
CA GLN A 350 -12.46 -3.75 -44.03
C GLN A 350 -11.70 -4.85 -43.27
N GLN A 351 -10.40 -4.69 -43.05
CA GLN A 351 -9.61 -5.62 -42.22
C GLN A 351 -10.12 -5.68 -40.77
N LEU A 352 -10.45 -4.54 -40.18
CA LEU A 352 -11.00 -4.48 -38.83
C LEU A 352 -12.33 -5.25 -38.73
N LYS A 353 -13.18 -5.13 -39.76
CA LYS A 353 -14.47 -5.84 -39.83
C LYS A 353 -14.28 -7.36 -39.91
N GLU A 354 -13.29 -7.81 -40.66
CA GLU A 354 -12.93 -9.23 -40.78
C GLU A 354 -12.39 -9.78 -39.45
N SER A 355 -11.49 -9.06 -38.77
CA SER A 355 -10.98 -9.45 -37.45
C SER A 355 -12.08 -9.49 -36.38
N VAL A 356 -13.04 -8.55 -36.41
CA VAL A 356 -14.19 -8.58 -35.49
C VAL A 356 -15.06 -9.81 -35.74
N SER A 357 -15.31 -10.15 -37.00
CA SER A 357 -16.04 -11.38 -37.36
C SER A 357 -15.32 -12.65 -36.90
N GLU A 358 -13.99 -12.67 -36.98
CA GLU A 358 -13.17 -13.80 -36.51
C GLU A 358 -13.21 -13.93 -34.98
N ILE A 359 -13.12 -12.81 -34.26
CA ILE A 359 -13.27 -12.77 -32.80
C ILE A 359 -14.63 -13.29 -32.37
N ASP A 360 -15.71 -12.92 -33.07
CA ASP A 360 -17.05 -13.37 -32.72
C ASP A 360 -17.26 -14.87 -33.04
N SER A 361 -16.64 -15.38 -34.11
CA SER A 361 -16.56 -16.82 -34.38
C SER A 361 -15.81 -17.57 -33.28
N LEU A 362 -14.65 -17.06 -32.83
CA LEU A 362 -13.87 -17.65 -31.74
C LEU A 362 -14.60 -17.61 -30.41
N LYS A 363 -15.34 -16.54 -30.11
CA LYS A 363 -16.21 -16.47 -28.92
C LYS A 363 -17.33 -17.50 -28.98
N GLU A 364 -17.91 -17.73 -30.15
CA GLU A 364 -18.96 -18.74 -30.33
C GLU A 364 -18.40 -20.16 -30.23
N GLN A 365 -17.17 -20.40 -30.71
CA GLN A 365 -16.45 -21.64 -30.46
C GLN A 365 -16.13 -21.82 -28.96
N LEU A 366 -15.73 -20.75 -28.27
CA LEU A 366 -15.50 -20.78 -26.82
C LEU A 366 -16.79 -21.02 -26.02
N ARG A 367 -17.95 -20.56 -26.52
CA ARG A 367 -19.26 -20.86 -25.94
C ARG A 367 -19.70 -22.31 -26.14
N LYS A 368 -19.24 -22.96 -27.21
CA LYS A 368 -19.47 -24.38 -27.50
C LYS A 368 -18.50 -25.31 -26.77
N VAL A 369 -17.39 -24.79 -26.25
CA VAL A 369 -16.55 -25.46 -25.25
C VAL A 369 -17.25 -25.30 -23.90
N ASP A 370 -18.11 -26.25 -23.58
CA ASP A 370 -18.98 -26.25 -22.40
C ASP A 370 -18.19 -26.07 -21.07
N PRO A 371 -18.46 -25.01 -20.29
CA PRO A 371 -17.89 -24.80 -18.95
C PRO A 371 -18.41 -25.77 -17.87
N GLU A 372 -19.42 -26.61 -18.13
CA GLU A 372 -19.97 -27.54 -17.13
C GLU A 372 -19.14 -28.84 -16.98
N ILE A 373 -18.48 -29.33 -18.03
CA ILE A 373 -17.80 -30.64 -17.99
C ILE A 373 -16.51 -30.60 -17.14
N VAL A 374 -15.85 -29.46 -17.02
CA VAL A 374 -14.57 -29.34 -16.28
C VAL A 374 -14.77 -28.99 -14.79
N LYS A 375 -15.93 -28.45 -14.41
CA LYS A 375 -16.20 -28.03 -13.03
C LYS A 375 -16.74 -29.15 -12.15
N ASP A 376 -17.60 -30.03 -12.66
CA ASP A 376 -18.26 -31.03 -11.81
C ASP A 376 -17.32 -32.18 -11.37
N ALA A 377 -16.43 -32.64 -12.26
CA ALA A 377 -15.48 -33.70 -11.94
C ALA A 377 -14.40 -33.24 -10.94
N HIS A 378 -13.78 -32.09 -11.19
CA HIS A 378 -12.77 -31.54 -10.29
C HIS A 378 -13.36 -31.04 -8.97
N LEU A 379 -14.60 -30.53 -8.96
CA LEU A 379 -15.24 -30.12 -7.71
C LEU A 379 -15.55 -31.33 -6.83
N LYS A 380 -16.04 -32.44 -7.41
CA LYS A 380 -16.23 -33.70 -6.69
C LYS A 380 -14.91 -34.29 -6.19
N GLU A 381 -13.84 -34.19 -6.97
CA GLU A 381 -12.51 -34.62 -6.55
C GLU A 381 -11.96 -33.74 -5.42
N ILE A 382 -12.14 -32.41 -5.49
CA ILE A 382 -11.77 -31.47 -4.42
C ILE A 382 -12.58 -31.74 -3.15
N GLU A 383 -13.89 -32.00 -3.25
CA GLU A 383 -14.73 -32.34 -2.11
C GLU A 383 -14.32 -33.68 -1.47
N ALA A 384 -14.02 -34.69 -2.29
CA ALA A 384 -13.51 -35.98 -1.81
C ALA A 384 -12.15 -35.85 -1.12
N LEU A 385 -11.23 -35.05 -1.68
CA LEU A 385 -9.92 -34.77 -1.08
C LEU A 385 -10.05 -34.01 0.24
N ASN A 386 -10.95 -33.03 0.32
CA ASN A 386 -11.22 -32.28 1.55
C ASN A 386 -11.80 -33.19 2.65
N GLN A 387 -12.67 -34.13 2.30
CA GLN A 387 -13.22 -35.10 3.24
C GLN A 387 -12.12 -36.05 3.75
N GLN A 388 -11.23 -36.54 2.88
CA GLN A 388 -10.08 -37.36 3.28
C GLN A 388 -9.09 -36.59 4.18
N LEU A 389 -8.84 -35.31 3.90
CA LEU A 389 -8.01 -34.46 4.75
C LEU A 389 -8.59 -34.34 6.16
N LYS A 390 -9.90 -34.12 6.27
CA LYS A 390 -10.60 -34.02 7.57
C LYS A 390 -10.51 -35.31 8.39
N GLU A 391 -10.60 -36.47 7.73
CA GLU A 391 -10.44 -37.78 8.38
C GLU A 391 -9.00 -37.98 8.88
N ARG A 392 -8.00 -37.61 8.07
CA ARG A 392 -6.59 -37.67 8.46
C ARG A 392 -6.25 -36.72 9.62
N GLU A 393 -6.83 -35.52 9.66
CA GLU A 393 -6.67 -34.60 10.77
C GLU A 393 -7.21 -35.17 12.09
N SER A 394 -8.38 -35.82 12.04
CA SER A 394 -8.97 -36.52 13.19
C SER A 394 -8.08 -37.68 13.67
N GLU A 395 -7.52 -38.46 12.73
CA GLU A 395 -6.60 -39.56 13.04
C GLU A 395 -5.29 -39.06 13.67
N ILE A 396 -4.73 -37.97 13.15
CA ILE A 396 -3.54 -37.31 13.72
C ILE A 396 -3.81 -36.86 15.15
N GLU A 397 -4.98 -36.28 15.44
CA GLU A 397 -5.29 -35.82 16.80
C GLU A 397 -5.47 -36.99 17.77
N SER A 398 -6.08 -38.10 17.31
CA SER A 398 -6.15 -39.35 18.08
C SER A 398 -4.76 -39.93 18.39
N LEU A 399 -3.85 -39.94 17.40
CA LEU A 399 -2.48 -40.42 17.59
C LEU A 399 -1.67 -39.51 18.53
N LYS A 400 -1.88 -38.19 18.49
CA LYS A 400 -1.29 -37.26 19.46
C LYS A 400 -1.79 -37.55 20.88
N GLU A 401 -3.09 -37.81 21.04
CA GLU A 401 -3.68 -38.19 22.33
C GLU A 401 -3.04 -39.47 22.90
N GLN A 402 -2.87 -40.49 22.07
CA GLN A 402 -2.21 -41.74 22.45
C GLN A 402 -0.73 -41.53 22.81
N THR A 403 -0.03 -40.67 22.06
CA THR A 403 1.37 -40.31 22.34
C THR A 403 1.49 -39.61 23.68
N ARG A 404 0.60 -38.64 23.98
CA ARG A 404 0.53 -37.96 25.28
C ARG A 404 0.34 -38.95 26.44
N LYS A 405 -0.53 -39.96 26.27
CA LYS A 405 -0.74 -41.01 27.27
C LYS A 405 0.50 -41.87 27.49
N LYS A 406 1.16 -42.31 26.41
CA LYS A 406 2.41 -43.09 26.51
C LYS A 406 3.54 -42.28 27.15
N ASP A 407 3.68 -41.01 26.82
CA ASP A 407 4.68 -40.12 27.44
C ASP A 407 4.45 -39.97 28.95
N PHE A 408 3.19 -39.91 29.37
CA PHE A 408 2.83 -39.89 30.79
C PHE A 408 3.19 -41.21 31.50
N GLU A 409 2.92 -42.36 30.87
CA GLU A 409 3.32 -43.67 31.40
C GLU A 409 4.84 -43.82 31.50
N ILE A 410 5.58 -43.43 30.45
CA ILE A 410 7.05 -43.42 30.44
C ILE A 410 7.59 -42.54 31.57
N THR A 411 7.02 -41.35 31.75
CA THR A 411 7.41 -40.44 32.83
C THR A 411 7.18 -41.07 34.21
N THR A 412 6.08 -41.79 34.38
CA THR A 412 5.74 -42.50 35.62
C THR A 412 6.71 -43.65 35.89
N LEU A 413 7.02 -44.46 34.87
CA LEU A 413 8.01 -45.53 34.95
C LEU A 413 9.40 -45.00 35.27
N HIS A 414 9.83 -43.90 34.65
CA HIS A 414 11.10 -43.25 34.96
C HIS A 414 11.20 -42.80 36.43
N LYS A 415 10.11 -42.31 37.02
CA LYS A 415 10.06 -41.97 38.46
C LYS A 415 10.19 -43.22 39.34
N MET A 416 9.51 -44.31 38.99
CA MET A 416 9.61 -45.59 39.72
C MET A 416 11.02 -46.21 39.64
N VAL A 417 11.63 -46.21 38.46
CA VAL A 417 13.00 -46.70 38.28
C VAL A 417 13.99 -45.86 39.08
N SER A 418 13.80 -44.53 39.10
CA SER A 418 14.64 -43.62 39.88
C SER A 418 14.55 -43.88 41.38
N SER A 419 13.35 -44.14 41.90
CA SER A 419 13.16 -44.45 43.32
C SER A 419 13.72 -45.82 43.72
N LEU A 420 13.62 -46.83 42.84
CA LEU A 420 14.26 -48.14 43.04
C LEU A 420 15.80 -48.04 43.04
N LYS A 421 16.38 -47.26 42.12
CA LYS A 421 17.83 -46.99 42.10
C LYS A 421 18.31 -46.27 43.36
N GLN A 422 17.49 -45.41 43.96
CA GLN A 422 17.82 -44.78 45.24
C GLN A 422 17.79 -45.78 46.41
N ARG A 423 16.89 -46.78 46.38
CA ARG A 423 16.78 -47.83 47.42
C ARG A 423 17.85 -48.91 47.33
N GLN A 424 18.47 -49.13 46.16
CA GLN A 424 19.57 -50.09 45.97
C GLN A 424 20.97 -49.52 46.25
N LYS A 425 21.10 -48.23 46.63
CA LYS A 425 22.40 -47.73 47.10
C LYS A 425 22.78 -48.47 48.39
N PRO A 426 23.95 -49.13 48.45
CA PRO A 426 24.36 -49.84 49.66
C PRO A 426 24.48 -48.83 50.81
N LYS A 427 23.81 -49.12 51.93
CA LYS A 427 24.05 -48.41 53.19
C LYS A 427 25.50 -48.71 53.59
N LYS A 428 26.37 -47.72 53.42
CA LYS A 428 27.72 -47.73 53.99
C LYS A 428 27.63 -47.60 55.50
#